data_AF-A0A654CGL1-F1
#
_entry.id   AF-A0A654CGL1-F1
#
_cell.length_a   1.000
_cell.length_b   1.000
_cell.length_c   1.000
_cell.angle_alpha   90.00
_cell.angle_beta   90.00
_cell.angle_gamma   90.00
#
_symmetry.space_group_name_H-M   'P 1'
#
loop_
_entity.id
_entity.type
_entity.pdbx_description
1 polymer ?
#
loop_
_entity_poly.entity_id
_entity_poly.type
_entity_poly.pdbx_seq_one_letter_code
_entity_poly.pdbx_strand_id
1 'polypeptide(L)'
;MSKPRLPLVYACSGCSNVAQLANTLAVRLDRAGLAEMSCIAGVGGRVSSLVNKANSGRAILAIDGCPLHCARACLAQHGVVANVHITLSSYGLRKRYREDCSEAEADALFEDMRNIIASDRMKPRHQLHSV
;
A
#
# COMPACT_ATOMS: atom_id res chain seq x y z
N MET A 1 12.65 7.33 -24.42
CA MET A 1 12.71 6.67 -23.10
C MET A 1 11.35 6.73 -22.46
N SER A 2 10.72 5.59 -22.14
CA SER A 2 9.44 5.57 -21.44
C SER A 2 9.59 6.16 -20.04
N LYS A 3 8.72 7.11 -19.67
CA LYS A 3 8.69 7.71 -18.33
C LYS A 3 8.66 6.60 -17.26
N PRO A 4 9.47 6.66 -16.19
CA PRO A 4 9.41 5.66 -15.14
C PRO A 4 7.99 5.61 -14.58
N ARG A 5 7.41 4.41 -14.56
CA ARG A 5 6.08 4.20 -13.98
C ARG A 5 6.19 4.33 -12.47
N LEU A 6 5.35 5.16 -11.87
CA LEU A 6 5.29 5.33 -10.40
C LEU A 6 5.12 3.98 -9.70
N PRO A 7 5.56 3.79 -8.45
CA PRO A 7 5.16 2.62 -7.67
C PRO A 7 3.63 2.57 -7.51
N LEU A 8 3.11 1.38 -7.23
CA LEU A 8 1.72 1.20 -6.81
C LEU A 8 1.62 1.29 -5.30
N VAL A 9 0.52 1.85 -4.80
CA VAL A 9 0.16 1.79 -3.38
C VAL A 9 -1.19 1.09 -3.20
N TYR A 10 -1.23 0.12 -2.29
CA TYR A 10 -2.44 -0.56 -1.86
C TYR A 10 -2.61 -0.36 -0.35
N ALA A 11 -3.83 -0.11 0.09
CA ALA A 11 -4.14 0.08 1.50
C ALA A 11 -5.29 -0.82 1.96
N CYS A 12 -5.25 -1.24 3.21
CA CYS A 12 -6.43 -1.79 3.89
C CYS A 12 -7.45 -0.67 4.13
N SER A 13 -8.49 -0.58 3.29
CA SER A 13 -9.51 0.47 3.35
C SER A 13 -10.80 0.02 4.07
N GLY A 14 -10.67 -0.54 5.27
CA GLY A 14 -11.77 -0.97 6.14
C GLY A 14 -12.29 0.11 7.10
N CYS A 15 -13.28 -0.21 7.95
CA CYS A 15 -14.02 0.77 8.78
C CYS A 15 -13.38 1.20 10.11
N SER A 16 -12.21 0.67 10.49
CA SER A 16 -11.51 1.08 11.73
C SER A 16 -10.62 2.30 11.51
N ASN A 17 -10.30 3.05 12.56
CA ASN A 17 -9.39 4.20 12.54
C ASN A 17 -8.07 3.94 11.77
N VAL A 18 -7.40 2.82 12.02
CA VAL A 18 -6.13 2.46 11.37
C VAL A 18 -6.30 2.04 9.91
N ALA A 19 -7.49 1.59 9.52
CA ALA A 19 -7.79 1.24 8.14
C ALA A 19 -8.17 2.49 7.33
N GLN A 20 -8.93 3.40 7.94
CA GLN A 20 -9.15 4.74 7.39
C GLN A 20 -7.83 5.51 7.26
N LEU A 21 -6.95 5.46 8.26
CA LEU A 21 -5.63 6.06 8.18
C LEU A 21 -4.76 5.45 7.07
N ALA A 22 -4.71 4.12 6.95
CA ALA A 22 -4.00 3.46 5.85
C ALA A 22 -4.52 3.93 4.48
N ASN A 23 -5.84 4.05 4.33
CA ASN A 23 -6.48 4.58 3.14
C ASN A 23 -6.10 6.06 2.88
N THR A 24 -6.14 6.91 3.91
CA THR A 24 -5.74 8.32 3.85
C THR A 24 -4.31 8.48 3.37
N LEU A 25 -3.37 7.68 3.90
CA LEU A 25 -1.97 7.70 3.48
C LEU A 25 -1.83 7.35 2.00
N ALA A 26 -2.48 6.27 1.54
CA ALA A 26 -2.42 5.87 0.12
C ALA A 26 -3.02 6.92 -0.82
N VAL A 27 -4.15 7.55 -0.44
CA VAL A 27 -4.77 8.63 -1.21
C VAL A 27 -3.87 9.87 -1.27
N ARG A 28 -3.22 10.24 -0.16
CA ARG A 28 -2.29 11.39 -0.14
C ARG A 28 -1.09 11.13 -1.05
N LEU A 29 -0.53 9.92 -1.03
CA LEU A 29 0.60 9.54 -1.89
C LEU A 29 0.24 9.61 -3.37
N ASP A 30 -0.96 9.16 -3.73
CA ASP A 30 -1.51 9.23 -5.09
C ASP A 30 -1.67 10.68 -5.56
N ARG A 31 -2.35 11.50 -4.76
CA ARG A 31 -2.58 12.92 -5.08
C ARG A 31 -1.30 13.74 -5.12
N ALA A 32 -0.27 13.35 -4.37
CA ALA A 32 1.05 13.97 -4.42
C ALA A 32 1.89 13.53 -5.63
N GLY A 33 1.41 12.57 -6.44
CA GLY A 33 2.14 12.04 -7.59
C GLY A 33 3.35 11.18 -7.22
N LEU A 34 3.40 10.67 -5.98
CA LEU A 34 4.50 9.85 -5.46
C LEU A 34 4.30 8.36 -5.73
N ALA A 35 3.05 7.92 -5.77
CA ALA A 35 2.62 6.56 -6.13
C ALA A 35 1.32 6.65 -6.94
N GLU A 36 0.89 5.53 -7.50
CA GLU A 36 -0.46 5.37 -8.04
C GLU A 36 -1.25 4.41 -7.13
N MET A 37 -2.37 4.87 -6.60
CA MET A 37 -3.23 4.04 -5.78
C MET A 37 -4.10 3.12 -6.65
N SER A 38 -4.28 1.88 -6.20
CA SER A 38 -5.20 0.93 -6.85
C SER A 38 -6.09 0.22 -5.83
N CYS A 39 -7.33 -0.08 -6.24
CA CYS A 39 -8.35 -0.62 -5.35
C CYS A 39 -8.03 -2.05 -4.88
N ILE A 40 -7.69 -2.21 -3.61
CA ILE A 40 -7.42 -3.52 -3.02
C ILE A 40 -8.66 -4.42 -3.00
N ALA A 41 -9.86 -3.83 -2.85
CA ALA A 41 -11.12 -4.56 -2.84
C ALA A 41 -11.35 -5.26 -4.18
N GLY A 42 -10.98 -4.62 -5.29
CA GLY A 42 -11.09 -5.24 -6.60
C GLY A 42 -10.02 -6.29 -6.88
N VAL A 43 -8.83 -6.18 -6.28
CA VAL A 43 -7.84 -7.28 -6.28
C VAL A 43 -8.40 -8.49 -5.55
N GLY A 44 -8.91 -8.32 -4.32
CA GLY A 44 -9.55 -9.40 -3.56
C GLY A 44 -10.81 -9.95 -4.24
N GLY A 45 -11.57 -9.10 -4.91
CA GLY A 45 -12.74 -9.45 -5.72
C GLY A 45 -12.41 -10.01 -7.11
N ARG A 46 -11.12 -10.23 -7.44
CA ARG A 46 -10.66 -10.81 -8.71
C ARG A 46 -11.08 -10.03 -9.97
N VAL A 47 -11.22 -8.71 -9.86
CA VAL A 47 -11.50 -7.83 -11.00
C VAL A 47 -10.27 -7.81 -11.92
N SER A 48 -10.39 -8.34 -13.13
CA SER A 48 -9.26 -8.62 -14.03
C SER A 48 -8.34 -7.43 -14.27
N SER A 49 -8.88 -6.23 -14.49
CA SER A 49 -8.08 -5.02 -14.71
C SER A 49 -7.23 -4.63 -13.49
N LEU A 50 -7.71 -4.88 -12.27
CA LEU A 50 -7.01 -4.56 -11.03
C LEU A 50 -5.99 -5.63 -10.66
N VAL A 51 -6.30 -6.90 -10.92
CA VAL A 51 -5.34 -8.01 -10.78
C VAL A 51 -4.18 -7.85 -11.77
N ASN A 52 -4.47 -7.50 -13.03
CA ASN A 52 -3.44 -7.25 -14.04
C ASN A 52 -2.54 -6.07 -13.65
N LYS A 53 -3.11 -5.01 -13.05
CA LYS A 53 -2.33 -3.88 -12.54
C LYS A 53 -1.42 -4.30 -11.38
N ALA A 54 -1.91 -5.08 -10.42
CA ALA A 54 -1.10 -5.61 -9.33
C ALA A 54 0.08 -6.47 -9.84
N ASN A 55 -0.11 -7.19 -10.95
CA ASN A 55 0.91 -8.01 -11.60
C ASN A 55 1.79 -7.25 -12.63
N SER A 56 1.72 -5.93 -12.70
CA SER A 56 2.40 -5.13 -13.74
C SER A 56 3.94 -5.07 -13.63
N GLY A 57 4.52 -5.69 -12.60
CA GLY A 57 5.95 -5.64 -12.28
C GLY A 57 6.42 -4.30 -11.68
N ARG A 58 5.50 -3.37 -11.43
CA ARG A 58 5.79 -2.10 -10.73
C ARG A 58 6.08 -2.40 -9.26
N ALA A 59 6.93 -1.58 -8.65
CA ALA A 59 7.16 -1.68 -7.21
C ALA A 59 5.86 -1.39 -6.43
N ILE A 60 5.63 -2.10 -5.34
CA ILE A 60 4.39 -2.03 -4.57
C ILE A 60 4.70 -1.67 -3.11
N LEU A 61 4.02 -0.64 -2.61
CA LEU A 61 3.86 -0.35 -1.19
C LEU A 61 2.49 -0.85 -0.75
N ALA A 62 2.44 -1.78 0.21
CA ALA A 62 1.21 -2.22 0.85
C ALA A 62 1.12 -1.63 2.27
N ILE A 63 0.01 -0.98 2.60
CA ILE A 63 -0.25 -0.35 3.90
C ILE A 63 -1.43 -1.05 4.57
N ASP A 64 -1.17 -1.78 5.64
CA ASP A 64 -2.20 -2.40 6.46
C ASP A 64 -2.35 -1.69 7.80
N GLY A 65 -3.59 -1.52 8.26
CA GLY A 65 -3.85 -0.87 9.54
C GLY A 65 -3.56 -1.75 10.76
N CYS A 66 -3.66 -3.08 10.61
CA CYS A 66 -3.62 -4.03 11.74
C CYS A 66 -3.04 -5.40 11.33
N PRO A 67 -2.79 -6.31 12.30
CA PRO A 67 -2.18 -7.62 12.05
C PRO A 67 -2.99 -8.59 11.19
N LEU A 68 -4.22 -8.23 10.79
CA LEU A 68 -4.99 -9.03 9.83
C LEU A 68 -4.42 -8.94 8.41
N HIS A 69 -3.66 -7.88 8.11
CA HIS A 69 -2.96 -7.69 6.85
C HIS A 69 -3.82 -7.90 5.59
N CYS A 70 -5.03 -7.32 5.56
CA CYS A 70 -6.00 -7.53 4.49
C CYS A 70 -5.43 -7.19 3.10
N ALA A 71 -4.65 -6.11 2.96
CA ALA A 71 -4.07 -5.74 1.68
C ALA A 71 -3.02 -6.74 1.21
N ARG A 72 -2.12 -7.15 2.10
CA ARG A 72 -1.17 -8.24 1.82
C ARG A 72 -1.90 -9.52 1.43
N ALA A 73 -2.96 -9.90 2.15
CA ALA A 73 -3.72 -11.11 1.89
C ALA A 73 -4.38 -11.09 0.51
N CYS A 74 -5.00 -9.97 0.11
CA CYS A 74 -5.59 -9.82 -1.22
C CYS A 74 -4.54 -9.92 -2.34
N LEU A 75 -3.36 -9.32 -2.16
CA LEU A 75 -2.25 -9.43 -3.13
C LEU A 75 -1.73 -10.87 -3.23
N ALA A 76 -1.55 -11.55 -2.08
CA ALA A 76 -1.02 -12.91 -2.02
C ALA A 76 -1.92 -13.95 -2.72
N GLN A 77 -3.23 -13.72 -2.78
CA GLN A 77 -4.16 -14.57 -3.55
C GLN A 77 -3.81 -14.65 -5.05
N HIS A 78 -3.07 -13.67 -5.57
CA HIS A 78 -2.65 -13.59 -6.96
C HIS A 78 -1.14 -13.75 -7.14
N GLY A 79 -0.44 -14.30 -6.14
CA GLY A 79 1.02 -14.47 -6.18
C GLY A 79 1.81 -13.15 -6.13
N VAL A 80 1.15 -12.03 -5.82
CA VAL A 80 1.78 -10.70 -5.76
C VAL A 80 2.34 -10.47 -4.35
N VAL A 81 3.62 -10.09 -4.28
CA VAL A 81 4.30 -9.72 -3.04
C VAL A 81 4.72 -8.25 -3.13
N ALA A 82 4.34 -7.47 -2.13
CA ALA A 82 4.75 -6.07 -2.06
C ALA A 82 6.26 -5.92 -1.81
N ASN A 83 6.89 -4.90 -2.39
CA ASN A 83 8.29 -4.58 -2.13
C ASN A 83 8.46 -4.13 -0.69
N VAL A 84 7.53 -3.28 -0.22
CA VAL A 84 7.45 -2.86 1.17
C VAL A 84 6.03 -3.09 1.67
N HIS A 85 5.92 -3.68 2.86
CA HIS A 85 4.68 -3.88 3.57
C HIS A 85 4.76 -3.20 4.92
N ILE A 86 3.85 -2.28 5.18
CA ILE A 86 3.76 -1.52 6.41
C ILE A 86 2.52 -1.96 7.18
N THR A 87 2.68 -2.12 8.50
CA THR A 87 1.56 -2.35 9.41
C THR A 87 1.51 -1.24 10.44
N LEU A 88 0.49 -0.40 10.37
CA LEU A 88 0.38 0.81 11.20
C LEU A 88 0.34 0.50 12.70
N SER A 89 -0.18 -0.65 13.11
CA SER A 89 -0.14 -1.06 14.52
C SER A 89 1.28 -1.27 15.07
N SER A 90 2.27 -1.54 14.21
CA SER A 90 3.68 -1.63 14.60
C SER A 90 4.28 -0.25 14.94
N TYR A 91 3.59 0.84 14.59
CA TYR A 91 3.92 2.22 14.96
C TYR A 91 3.22 2.65 16.27
N GLY A 92 2.66 1.70 17.04
CA GLY A 92 1.98 1.97 18.31
C GLY A 92 0.50 2.31 18.18
N LEU A 93 -0.04 2.39 16.95
CA LEU A 93 -1.45 2.67 16.71
C LEU A 93 -2.33 1.49 17.12
N ARG A 94 -3.41 1.77 17.85
CA ARG A 94 -4.40 0.75 18.25
C ARG A 94 -5.63 0.84 17.37
N LYS A 95 -6.11 -0.33 16.92
CA LYS A 95 -7.35 -0.45 16.17
C LYS A 95 -8.54 -0.11 17.06
N ARG A 96 -9.36 0.82 16.60
CA ARG A 96 -10.56 1.32 17.25
C ARG A 96 -11.61 1.64 16.18
N TYR A 97 -12.88 1.64 16.56
CA TYR A 97 -14.01 1.82 15.63
C TYR A 97 -14.75 3.10 15.94
N ARG A 98 -15.38 3.70 14.91
CA ARG A 98 -16.18 4.93 15.01
C ARG A 98 -15.37 6.17 15.45
N GLU A 99 -14.09 6.17 15.14
CA GLU A 99 -13.19 7.29 15.40
C GLU A 99 -12.02 7.22 14.41
N ASP A 100 -11.36 8.36 14.23
CA ASP A 100 -10.19 8.50 13.37
C ASP A 100 -8.90 8.62 14.19
N CYS A 101 -7.77 8.39 13.53
CA CYS A 101 -6.48 8.83 14.07
C CYS A 101 -6.37 10.35 13.92
N SER A 102 -5.51 10.97 14.73
CA SER A 102 -5.26 12.41 14.67
C SER A 102 -4.57 12.81 13.36
N GLU A 103 -4.74 14.08 12.97
CA GLU A 103 -4.05 14.66 11.81
C GLU A 103 -2.52 14.61 11.99
N ALA A 104 -2.02 14.83 13.22
CA ALA A 104 -0.60 14.74 13.52
C ALA A 104 -0.03 13.34 13.28
N GLU A 105 -0.77 12.28 13.64
CA GLU A 105 -0.38 10.89 13.31
C GLU A 105 -0.38 10.69 11.79
N ALA A 106 -1.37 11.23 11.08
CA ALA A 106 -1.46 11.12 9.63
C ALA A 106 -0.31 11.84 8.91
N ASP A 107 0.07 13.04 9.35
CA ASP A 107 1.18 13.81 8.79
C ASP A 107 2.53 13.14 9.04
N ALA A 108 2.79 12.72 10.29
CA ALA A 108 4.03 12.03 10.62
C ALA A 108 4.22 10.75 9.79
N LEU A 109 3.16 9.95 9.66
CA LEU A 109 3.21 8.72 8.88
C LEU A 109 3.26 8.98 7.37
N PHE A 110 2.63 10.05 6.88
CA PHE A 110 2.76 10.43 5.47
C PHE A 110 4.21 10.75 5.10
N GLU A 111 4.91 11.49 5.96
CA GLU A 111 6.33 11.77 5.78
C GLU A 111 7.19 10.50 5.79
N ASP A 112 6.89 9.56 6.69
CA ASP A 112 7.58 8.25 6.69
C ASP A 112 7.33 7.47 5.39
N MET A 113 6.08 7.40 4.91
CA MET A 113 5.75 6.72 3.64
C MET A 113 6.43 7.39 2.43
N ARG A 114 6.54 8.72 2.43
CA ARG A 114 7.27 9.48 1.40
C ARG A 114 8.75 9.09 1.38
N ASN A 115 9.38 8.98 2.55
CA ASN A 115 10.77 8.55 2.68
C ASN A 115 10.95 7.09 2.22
N ILE A 116 10.01 6.21 2.53
CA ILE A 116 10.02 4.82 2.03
C ILE A 116 9.96 4.78 0.51
N ILE A 117 9.09 5.57 -0.12
CA ILE A 117 8.98 5.64 -1.59
C ILE A 117 10.27 6.14 -2.23
N ALA A 118 10.93 7.13 -1.61
CA ALA A 118 12.20 7.66 -2.10
C ALA A 118 13.39 6.72 -1.84
N SER A 119 13.23 5.69 -1.01
CA SER A 119 14.32 4.79 -0.63
C SER A 119 14.54 3.65 -1.64
N ASP A 120 15.73 3.06 -1.55
CA ASP A 120 16.12 1.88 -2.35
C ASP A 120 15.25 0.63 -2.08
N ARG A 121 14.44 0.63 -1.01
CA ARG A 121 13.51 -0.46 -0.68
C ARG A 121 12.40 -0.60 -1.73
N MET A 122 12.14 0.45 -2.49
CA MET A 122 11.12 0.50 -3.54
C MET A 122 11.67 0.25 -4.94
N LYS A 123 12.94 -0.15 -5.08
CA LYS A 123 13.46 -0.64 -6.36
C LYS A 123 12.71 -1.92 -6.76
N PRO A 124 12.21 -2.04 -8.02
CA PRO A 124 11.62 -3.28 -8.50
C PRO A 124 12.63 -4.42 -8.33
N ARG A 125 12.26 -5.46 -7.58
CA ARG A 125 13.07 -6.68 -7.54
C ARG A 125 13.10 -7.21 -8.97
N HIS A 126 14.28 -7.19 -9.60
CA HIS A 126 14.46 -7.96 -10.82
C HIS A 126 14.17 -9.40 -10.43
N GLN A 127 13.05 -9.95 -10.91
CA GLN A 127 12.83 -11.38 -10.85
C GLN A 127 13.98 -11.98 -11.66
N LEU A 128 14.98 -12.53 -10.95
CA LEU A 128 15.87 -13.52 -11.51
C LEU A 128 14.98 -14.69 -11.89
N HIS A 129 14.47 -14.68 -13.12
CA HIS A 129 14.00 -15.89 -13.78
C HIS A 129 15.20 -16.83 -13.81
N SER A 130 15.24 -17.72 -12.82
CA SER A 130 16.15 -18.83 -12.78
C SER A 130 15.62 -19.84 -13.80
N VAL A 131 16.50 -20.22 -14.70
CA VAL A 131 16.33 -21.23 -15.77
C VAL A 131 15.91 -22.56 -15.18
#